data_AF-A0AAV0Y9R8-F1
#
_entry.id   AF-A0AAV0Y9R8-F1
#
_cell.length_a   1.000
_cell.length_b   1.000
_cell.length_c   1.000
_cell.angle_alpha   90.00
_cell.angle_beta   90.00
_cell.angle_gamma   90.00
#
_symmetry.space_group_name_H-M   'P 1'
#
loop_
_entity.id
_entity.type
_entity.pdbx_description
1 polymer ?
#
loop_
_entity_poly.entity_id
_entity_poly.type
_entity_poly.pdbx_seq_one_letter_code
_entity_poly.pdbx_strand_id
1 'polypeptide(L)'
;MFEKGIRGGLTQASMRYAKANNEKTPDYDPAQPKSWLVYQDCNNLYGYAMSHYMPYGGFKWVEPKLDGLNDLNDSSPIGRIFDDKRVILEDKIHTLAHGHYSIEETRTLEEAEADLMQLAEAEQNR
;
A
#
# COMPACT_ATOMS: atom_id res chain seq x y z
N MET A 1 1.13 -25.42 -1.32
CA MET A 1 0.83 -24.55 -2.48
C MET A 1 0.45 -23.16 -2.01
N PHE A 2 -0.42 -23.03 -1.01
CA PHE A 2 -0.60 -21.78 -0.26
C PHE A 2 0.68 -21.30 0.44
N GLU A 3 1.43 -22.23 1.02
CA GLU A 3 2.72 -21.97 1.68
C GLU A 3 3.76 -21.40 0.70
N LYS A 4 3.66 -21.77 -0.59
CA LYS A 4 4.51 -21.21 -1.65
C LYS A 4 4.13 -19.76 -1.99
N GLY A 5 2.93 -19.30 -1.63
CA GLY A 5 2.49 -17.91 -1.77
C GLY A 5 2.73 -17.07 -0.51
N ILE A 6 3.09 -17.68 0.63
CA ILE A 6 3.43 -16.93 1.85
C ILE A 6 4.70 -16.13 1.61
N ARG A 7 4.65 -14.84 1.93
CA ARG A 7 5.78 -13.90 1.88
C ARG A 7 5.92 -13.26 3.25
N GLY A 8 7.16 -12.91 3.62
CA GLY A 8 7.43 -12.14 4.83
C GLY A 8 7.13 -10.64 4.63
N GLY A 9 7.75 -9.81 5.47
CA GLY A 9 7.63 -8.35 5.35
C GLY A 9 8.13 -7.82 4.00
N LEU A 10 7.54 -6.70 3.57
CA LEU A 10 7.97 -5.98 2.37
C LEU A 10 9.17 -5.10 2.70
N THR A 11 10.31 -5.34 2.04
CA THR A 11 11.47 -4.44 2.10
C THR A 11 11.74 -3.89 0.70
N GLN A 12 11.62 -2.57 0.55
CA GLN A 12 11.79 -1.89 -0.73
C GLN A 12 12.50 -0.54 -0.55
N ALA A 13 13.41 -0.23 -1.46
CA ALA A 13 14.01 1.09 -1.62
C ALA A 13 13.71 1.61 -3.03
N SER A 14 12.65 2.43 -3.16
CA SER A 14 12.23 2.99 -4.46
C SER A 14 13.13 4.13 -4.93
N MET A 15 13.79 4.83 -4.00
CA MET A 15 14.71 5.92 -4.28
C MET A 15 15.99 5.72 -3.48
N ARG A 16 17.15 5.80 -4.14
CA ARG A 16 18.46 5.56 -3.51
C ARG A 16 18.94 6.71 -2.63
N TYR A 17 18.55 7.94 -2.95
CA TYR A 17 18.94 9.14 -2.22
C TYR A 17 17.82 10.16 -2.23
N ALA A 18 17.44 10.65 -1.06
CA ALA A 18 16.44 11.68 -0.86
C ALA A 18 17.03 12.74 0.07
N LYS A 19 16.73 14.01 -0.20
CA LYS A 19 17.15 15.13 0.63
C LYS A 19 16.00 16.11 0.78
N ALA A 20 15.66 16.45 2.01
CA ALA A 20 14.68 17.49 2.29
C ALA A 20 15.27 18.87 1.96
N ASN A 21 14.44 19.77 1.46
CA ASN A 21 14.76 21.19 1.28
C ASN A 21 13.73 22.02 2.06
N ASN A 22 14.04 22.38 3.29
CA ASN A 22 13.17 23.23 4.10
C ASN A 22 13.98 24.08 5.08
N GLU A 23 13.34 25.09 5.66
CA GLU A 23 13.98 26.08 6.53
C GLU A 23 14.66 25.48 7.78
N LYS A 24 14.39 24.21 8.12
CA LYS A 24 15.03 23.51 9.24
C LYS A 24 16.31 22.76 8.83
N THR A 25 16.59 22.62 7.53
CA THR A 25 17.83 22.02 7.03
C THR A 25 18.95 23.07 6.93
N PRO A 26 20.20 22.72 7.26
CA PRO A 26 21.31 23.68 7.31
C PRO A 26 21.68 24.28 5.95
N ASP A 27 21.26 23.66 4.86
CA ASP A 27 21.57 24.02 3.48
C ASP A 27 20.32 24.30 2.65
N TYR A 28 19.28 24.84 3.31
CA TYR A 28 18.05 25.27 2.67
C TYR A 28 18.31 26.25 1.52
N ASP A 29 17.76 25.94 0.34
CA ASP A 29 17.78 26.81 -0.83
C ASP A 29 16.36 27.31 -1.14
N PRO A 30 16.07 28.62 -0.96
CA PRO A 30 14.76 29.20 -1.26
C PRO A 30 14.44 29.23 -2.76
N ALA A 31 15.41 29.02 -3.64
CA ALA A 31 15.18 28.92 -5.09
C ALA A 31 14.67 27.54 -5.51
N GLN A 32 14.81 26.52 -4.65
CA GLN A 32 14.34 25.16 -4.91
C GLN A 32 12.97 24.92 -4.26
N PRO A 33 12.17 23.97 -4.79
CA PRO A 33 10.90 23.58 -4.17
C PRO A 33 11.10 23.13 -2.72
N LYS A 34 10.19 23.52 -1.82
CA LYS A 34 10.21 23.04 -0.43
C LYS A 34 9.86 21.56 -0.40
N SER A 35 10.58 20.78 0.40
CA SER A 35 10.33 19.36 0.59
C SER A 35 10.64 18.90 2.02
N TRP A 36 9.96 17.83 2.42
CA TRP A 36 10.05 17.23 3.74
C TRP A 36 10.26 15.72 3.61
N LEU A 37 10.90 15.12 4.62
CA LEU A 37 10.99 13.68 4.77
C LEU A 37 10.14 13.27 5.96
N VAL A 38 9.32 12.24 5.78
CA VAL A 38 8.47 11.68 6.82
C VAL A 38 8.97 10.29 7.19
N TYR A 39 9.03 10.01 8.50
CA TYR A 39 9.27 8.67 9.02
C TYR A 39 7.98 8.18 9.67
N GLN A 40 7.46 7.06 9.18
CA GLN A 40 6.22 6.45 9.68
C GLN A 40 6.54 5.04 10.15
N ASP A 41 5.99 4.67 11.30
CA ASP A 41 6.11 3.33 11.87
C ASP A 41 4.76 2.88 12.41
N CYS A 42 4.38 1.64 12.11
CA CYS A 42 3.12 1.06 12.53
C CYS A 42 3.29 0.32 13.85
N ASN A 43 2.63 0.80 14.90
CA ASN A 43 2.58 0.09 16.18
C ASN A 43 1.79 -1.22 16.02
N ASN A 44 2.45 -2.37 16.21
CA ASN A 44 1.83 -3.69 16.14
C ASN A 44 1.15 -4.03 14.80
N LEU A 45 1.88 -3.84 13.69
CA LEU A 45 1.40 -4.07 12.32
C LEU A 45 0.67 -5.41 12.13
N TYR A 46 1.25 -6.53 12.59
CA TYR A 46 0.62 -7.84 12.45
C TYR A 46 -0.60 -8.00 13.35
N GLY A 47 -0.58 -7.47 14.56
CA GLY A 47 -1.75 -7.49 15.44
C GLY A 47 -2.92 -6.75 14.82
N TYR A 48 -2.67 -5.57 14.25
CA TYR A 48 -3.67 -4.81 13.51
C TYR A 48 -4.21 -5.60 12.30
N ALA A 49 -3.34 -6.22 11.51
CA ALA A 49 -3.78 -7.06 10.38
C ALA A 49 -4.66 -8.25 10.85
N MET A 50 -4.37 -8.84 12.01
CA MET A 50 -5.17 -9.91 12.59
C MET A 50 -6.53 -9.45 13.15
N SER A 51 -6.73 -8.15 13.39
CA SER A 51 -8.03 -7.57 13.78
C SER A 51 -9.03 -7.53 12.63
N HIS A 52 -8.57 -7.72 11.39
CA HIS A 52 -9.40 -7.68 10.18
C HIS A 52 -9.94 -9.06 9.81
N TYR A 53 -10.92 -9.09 8.89
CA TYR A 53 -11.48 -10.34 8.38
C TYR A 53 -10.38 -11.18 7.71
N MET A 54 -10.15 -12.40 8.22
CA MET A 54 -9.17 -13.33 7.69
C MET A 54 -9.83 -14.62 7.18
N PRO A 55 -9.32 -15.21 6.07
CA PRO A 55 -9.81 -16.49 5.60
C PRO A 55 -9.43 -17.60 6.59
N TYR A 56 -10.42 -18.36 7.06
CA TYR A 56 -10.23 -19.43 8.05
C TYR A 56 -10.57 -20.84 7.53
N GLY A 57 -11.17 -20.96 6.33
CA GLY A 57 -11.53 -22.26 5.77
C GLY A 57 -12.37 -22.18 4.49
N GLY A 58 -12.82 -23.34 4.00
CA GLY A 58 -13.71 -23.41 2.83
C GLY A 58 -13.05 -23.13 1.48
N PHE A 59 -11.72 -23.26 1.39
CA PHE A 59 -10.96 -22.99 0.15
C PHE A 59 -11.43 -23.87 -1.01
N LYS A 60 -11.68 -23.24 -2.15
CA LYS A 60 -12.06 -23.91 -3.41
C LYS A 60 -11.22 -23.37 -4.54
N TRP A 61 -10.81 -24.26 -5.44
CA TRP A 61 -10.22 -23.86 -6.70
C TRP A 61 -11.32 -23.32 -7.62
N VAL A 62 -11.07 -22.15 -8.21
CA VAL A 62 -11.96 -21.51 -9.18
C VAL A 62 -11.17 -21.21 -10.44
N GLU A 63 -11.88 -21.21 -11.57
CA GLU A 63 -11.33 -20.71 -12.83
C GLU A 63 -10.81 -19.27 -12.64
N PRO A 64 -9.62 -18.93 -13.15
CA PRO A 64 -9.00 -17.62 -12.95
C PRO A 64 -9.66 -16.55 -13.84
N LYS A 65 -10.95 -16.29 -13.60
CA LYS A 65 -11.72 -15.23 -14.26
C LYS A 65 -11.71 -13.99 -13.39
N LEU A 66 -11.51 -12.84 -14.02
CA LEU A 66 -11.56 -11.53 -13.37
C LEU A 66 -13.00 -11.07 -13.06
N ASP A 67 -14.01 -11.80 -13.55
CA ASP A 67 -15.42 -11.49 -13.37
C ASP A 67 -15.79 -11.38 -11.88
N GLY A 68 -16.31 -10.20 -11.50
CA GLY A 68 -16.74 -9.89 -10.14
C GLY A 68 -15.60 -9.70 -9.12
N LEU A 69 -14.37 -9.42 -9.58
CA LEU A 69 -13.27 -9.06 -8.68
C LEU A 69 -13.55 -7.77 -7.90
N ASN A 70 -14.12 -6.76 -8.58
CA ASN A 70 -14.46 -5.47 -8.00
C ASN A 70 -15.74 -5.50 -7.15
N ASP A 71 -16.47 -6.63 -7.16
CA ASP A 71 -17.71 -6.78 -6.42
C ASP A 71 -17.48 -7.22 -4.96
N LEU A 72 -16.22 -7.53 -4.60
CA LEU A 72 -15.82 -7.96 -3.27
C LEU A 72 -15.14 -6.81 -2.52
N ASN A 73 -15.34 -6.79 -1.20
CA ASN A 73 -14.70 -5.88 -0.26
C ASN A 73 -14.16 -6.65 0.95
N ASP A 74 -13.50 -5.94 1.86
CA ASP A 74 -12.80 -6.54 3.01
C ASP A 74 -13.73 -7.24 4.01
N SER A 75 -15.04 -6.97 3.99
CA SER A 75 -16.04 -7.60 4.87
C SER A 75 -16.93 -8.62 4.15
N SER A 76 -16.61 -8.94 2.90
CA SER A 76 -17.39 -9.87 2.10
C SER A 76 -17.30 -11.30 2.67
N PRO A 77 -18.41 -12.08 2.64
CA PRO A 77 -18.42 -13.44 3.19
C PRO A 77 -17.54 -14.43 2.41
N ILE A 78 -17.16 -14.06 1.18
CA ILE A 78 -16.25 -14.81 0.33
C ILE A 78 -15.14 -13.87 -0.17
N GLY A 79 -13.90 -14.36 -0.18
CA GLY A 79 -12.74 -13.64 -0.71
C GLY A 79 -12.09 -14.43 -1.84
N ARG A 80 -11.32 -13.74 -2.68
CA ARG A 80 -10.48 -14.36 -3.72
C ARG A 80 -9.02 -14.03 -3.44
N ILE A 81 -8.14 -15.01 -3.63
CA ILE A 81 -6.70 -14.87 -3.41
C ILE A 81 -6.00 -15.06 -4.75
N PHE A 82 -5.22 -14.06 -5.16
CA PHE A 82 -4.39 -14.09 -6.36
C PHE A 82 -2.92 -13.89 -5.98
N ASP A 83 -2.02 -14.62 -6.63
CA ASP A 83 -0.57 -14.47 -6.42
C ASP A 83 0.02 -13.30 -7.22
N ASP A 84 -0.66 -12.88 -8.30
CA ASP A 84 -0.25 -11.76 -9.17
C ASP A 84 -0.64 -10.41 -8.57
N LYS A 85 0.09 -10.00 -7.54
CA LYS A 85 -0.08 -8.70 -6.87
C LYS A 85 0.59 -7.54 -7.61
N ARG A 86 1.25 -7.80 -8.73
CA ARG A 86 2.00 -6.79 -9.48
C ARG A 86 1.67 -6.80 -10.96
N VAL A 87 1.50 -5.61 -11.53
CA VAL A 87 1.42 -5.36 -12.97
C VAL A 87 2.83 -5.08 -13.47
N ILE A 88 3.30 -5.85 -14.45
CA ILE A 88 4.54 -5.59 -15.17
C ILE A 88 4.26 -4.48 -16.19
N LEU A 89 5.03 -3.39 -16.14
CA LEU A 89 4.88 -2.27 -17.08
C LEU A 89 5.40 -2.64 -18.48
N GLU A 90 5.08 -1.81 -19.48
CA GLU A 90 5.43 -2.06 -20.88
C GLU A 90 6.94 -2.26 -21.11
N ASP A 91 7.77 -1.61 -20.28
CA ASP A 91 9.23 -1.76 -20.32
C ASP A 91 9.76 -3.11 -19.83
N LYS A 92 8.88 -3.96 -19.26
CA LYS A 92 9.18 -5.29 -18.73
C LYS A 92 10.23 -5.33 -17.61
N ILE A 93 10.55 -4.17 -17.03
CA ILE A 93 11.56 -4.01 -15.97
C ILE A 93 10.86 -3.53 -14.70
N HIS A 94 9.97 -2.56 -14.82
CA HIS A 94 9.25 -2.00 -13.69
C HIS A 94 7.96 -2.76 -13.41
N THR A 95 7.60 -2.81 -12.14
CA THR A 95 6.37 -3.43 -11.68
C THR A 95 5.64 -2.49 -10.74
N LEU A 96 4.32 -2.37 -10.90
CA LEU A 96 3.45 -1.65 -9.98
C LEU A 96 2.62 -2.65 -9.18
N ALA A 97 2.34 -2.37 -7.91
CA ALA A 97 1.34 -3.15 -7.20
C ALA A 97 -0.03 -2.99 -7.89
N HIS A 98 -0.88 -4.00 -7.81
CA HIS A 98 -2.25 -3.92 -8.33
C HIS A 98 -2.97 -2.71 -7.70
N GLY A 99 -3.62 -1.87 -8.53
CA GLY A 99 -4.25 -0.60 -8.12
C GLY A 99 -3.34 0.62 -8.17
N HIS A 100 -2.01 0.44 -8.24
CA HIS A 100 -1.09 1.59 -8.37
C HIS A 100 -0.99 2.10 -9.82
N TYR A 101 -1.42 1.30 -10.79
CA TYR A 101 -1.47 1.68 -12.20
C TYR A 101 -2.58 2.70 -12.52
N SER A 102 -3.56 2.88 -11.62
CA SER A 102 -4.65 3.85 -11.75
C SER A 102 -4.41 5.16 -10.99
N ILE A 103 -3.22 5.35 -10.40
CA ILE A 103 -2.86 6.58 -9.70
C ILE A 103 -2.31 7.55 -10.75
N GLU A 104 -3.15 8.51 -11.17
CA GLU A 104 -2.79 9.45 -12.25
C GLU A 104 -1.84 10.57 -11.77
N GLU A 105 -1.74 10.85 -10.46
CA GLU A 105 -0.87 11.91 -9.91
C GLU A 105 -0.21 11.54 -8.57
N THR A 106 1.01 12.06 -8.36
CA THR A 106 1.64 12.09 -7.04
C THR A 106 0.82 12.99 -6.12
N ARG A 107 0.15 12.39 -5.14
CA ARG A 107 -0.57 13.10 -4.07
C ARG A 107 0.35 14.07 -3.35
N THR A 108 -0.20 15.22 -2.96
CA THR A 108 0.49 16.16 -2.07
C THR A 108 0.64 15.55 -0.67
N LEU A 109 1.62 16.02 0.08
CA LEU A 109 1.85 15.58 1.47
C LEU A 109 0.59 15.81 2.34
N GLU A 110 -0.09 16.94 2.13
CA GLU A 110 -1.30 17.31 2.88
C GLU A 110 -2.44 16.33 2.62
N GLU A 111 -2.66 15.93 1.36
CA GLU A 111 -3.69 14.94 1.01
C GLU A 111 -3.37 13.56 1.61
N ALA A 112 -2.10 13.14 1.54
CA ALA A 112 -1.67 11.88 2.13
C ALA A 112 -1.82 11.88 3.67
N GLU A 113 -1.49 12.99 4.32
CA GLU A 113 -1.65 13.17 5.77
C GLU A 113 -3.14 13.21 6.18
N ALA A 114 -4.01 13.84 5.37
CA ALA A 114 -5.44 13.88 5.64
C ALA A 114 -6.08 12.48 5.54
N ASP A 115 -5.76 11.70 4.49
CA ASP A 115 -6.21 10.32 4.36
C ASP A 115 -5.74 9.48 5.56
N LEU A 116 -4.49 9.65 5.99
CA LEU A 116 -3.92 8.96 7.14
C LEU A 116 -4.61 9.35 8.45
N MET A 117 -4.89 10.63 8.66
CA MET A 117 -5.64 11.09 9.83
C MET A 117 -7.07 10.55 9.82
N GLN A 118 -7.74 10.52 8.67
CA GLN A 118 -9.07 9.92 8.56
C GLN A 118 -9.04 8.41 8.85
N LEU A 119 -8.01 7.69 8.39
CA LEU A 119 -7.82 6.28 8.73
C LEU A 119 -7.61 6.09 10.23
N ALA A 120 -6.73 6.90 10.84
CA ALA A 120 -6.46 6.86 12.28
C ALA A 120 -7.69 7.22 13.14
N GLU A 121 -8.50 8.20 12.71
CA GLU A 121 -9.74 8.60 13.39
C GLU A 121 -10.87 7.58 13.20
N ALA A 122 -10.99 6.99 12.02
CA ALA A 122 -11.93 5.88 11.76
C ALA A 122 -11.58 4.65 12.61
N GLU A 123 -10.30 4.45 12.93
CA GLU A 123 -9.80 3.39 13.80
C GLU A 123 -10.03 3.66 15.30
N GLN A 124 -9.94 4.91 15.75
CA GLN A 124 -10.28 5.26 17.14
C GLN A 124 -11.77 5.12 17.47
N ASN A 125 -12.63 5.13 16.45
CA ASN A 125 -14.08 5.10 16.59
C ASN A 125 -14.71 3.73 16.23
N ARG A 126 -13.91 2.68 16.04
CA ARG A 126 -14.34 1.29 15.88
C ARG A 126 -14.16 0.48 17.16
#